data_AF-M7N2P9-F1
#
_entry.id   AF-M7N2P9-F1
#
_cell.length_a   1.000
_cell.length_b   1.000
_cell.length_c   1.000
_cell.angle_alpha   90.00
_cell.angle_beta   90.00
_cell.angle_gamma   90.00
#
_symmetry.space_group_name_H-M   'P 1'
#
loop_
_entity.id
_entity.type
_entity.pdbx_description
1 polymer ?
#
loop_
_entity_poly.entity_id
_entity_poly.type
_entity_poly.pdbx_seq_one_letter_code
_entity_poly.pdbx_strand_id
1 'polypeptide(L)'
;MAKVYSKALDQTLEVDRYIGRLEGTLPGPSVVFTAGMHGNEPSGVFALRRMLDWLQANAVPLRGKVYALAGNLWALQRQERYHRQDLNRLWTVGRIQRLQQGQLLAEDEDARQQQALWGCLQQILQQDKGPFYFMDLHTTSCETIPFLLLNDSLLNRRFTAQYPLPMILGIEEYLEGPLLSYINELGYVAFGFEAGQHDDLSSIENHQAFSMLSLVFAGCLKGGDIPFAHYWGILAKHTRGVSDFWEIFFRYRIREGEQFAMVPGYVNFQKVHKGQQLASSNGRPIRADRTARVFMPLYQSQGSEGFFAIRKVAPVFLRLSAAMRRLGMDKLLPLLPGIRWIGPARDALRVDHRLARLYSRDLFHLLGYRSKRLKGRPVGSGRPAGRAHYILRNREAASRDAEYREADWY
;
A
#
# COMPACT_ATOMS: atom_id res chain seq x y z
N MET A 1 -2.31 -10.10 -25.39
CA MET A 1 -3.43 -9.45 -24.69
C MET A 1 -4.23 -10.48 -23.91
N ALA A 2 -4.47 -10.20 -22.62
CA ALA A 2 -5.38 -10.93 -21.77
C ALA A 2 -6.81 -10.38 -21.89
N LYS A 3 -7.83 -11.24 -21.89
CA LYS A 3 -9.24 -10.82 -21.89
C LYS A 3 -9.73 -10.63 -20.47
N VAL A 4 -9.89 -9.39 -20.04
CA VAL A 4 -10.27 -9.02 -18.67
C VAL A 4 -11.75 -8.65 -18.64
N TYR A 5 -12.54 -9.39 -17.85
CA TYR A 5 -13.97 -9.15 -17.70
C TYR A 5 -14.26 -8.38 -16.41
N SER A 6 -15.18 -7.42 -16.47
CA SER A 6 -15.73 -6.72 -15.31
C SER A 6 -17.19 -7.12 -15.12
N LYS A 7 -17.51 -7.73 -13.97
CA LYS A 7 -18.89 -8.05 -13.58
C LYS A 7 -19.74 -6.79 -13.40
N ALA A 8 -19.14 -5.73 -12.84
CA ALA A 8 -19.82 -4.46 -12.57
C ALA A 8 -20.33 -3.76 -13.85
N LEU A 9 -19.62 -3.96 -14.96
CA LEU A 9 -19.93 -3.33 -16.26
C LEU A 9 -20.54 -4.29 -17.27
N ASP A 10 -20.50 -5.59 -17.01
CA ASP A 10 -20.78 -6.65 -18.00
C ASP A 10 -20.01 -6.42 -19.32
N GLN A 11 -18.71 -6.14 -19.18
CA GLN A 11 -17.83 -5.76 -20.30
C GLN A 11 -16.51 -6.52 -20.23
N THR A 12 -15.93 -6.80 -21.41
CA THR A 12 -14.59 -7.38 -21.55
C THR A 12 -13.67 -6.38 -22.24
N LEU A 13 -12.46 -6.21 -21.72
CA LEU A 13 -11.37 -5.47 -22.34
C LEU A 13 -10.22 -6.40 -22.69
N GLU A 14 -9.56 -6.16 -23.81
CA GLU A 14 -8.26 -6.77 -24.12
C GLU A 14 -7.16 -5.88 -23.54
N VAL A 15 -6.31 -6.49 -22.71
CA VAL A 15 -5.34 -5.76 -21.88
C VAL A 15 -3.96 -6.40 -22.02
N ASP A 16 -2.96 -5.58 -22.31
CA ASP A 16 -1.55 -5.94 -22.20
C ASP A 16 -0.95 -5.41 -20.90
N ARG A 17 0.35 -5.70 -20.68
CA ARG A 17 1.09 -5.21 -19.51
C ARG A 17 0.95 -3.71 -19.34
N TYR A 18 1.03 -2.95 -20.43
CA TYR A 18 0.64 -1.55 -20.47
C TYR A 18 -0.82 -1.47 -20.87
N ILE A 19 -1.68 -1.05 -19.94
CA ILE A 19 -3.07 -0.67 -20.24
C ILE A 19 -3.05 0.56 -21.16
N GLY A 20 -2.08 1.45 -20.94
CA GLY A 20 -1.70 2.50 -21.85
C GLY A 20 -0.59 3.38 -21.27
N ARG A 21 -0.10 4.30 -22.11
CA ARG A 21 0.93 5.29 -21.79
C ARG A 21 0.57 6.61 -22.47
N LEU A 22 0.70 7.71 -21.74
CA LEU A 22 0.63 9.06 -22.29
C LEU A 22 1.92 9.81 -21.96
N GLU A 23 2.39 10.60 -22.92
CA GLU A 23 3.56 11.45 -22.78
C GLU A 23 3.18 12.86 -23.21
N GLY A 24 3.35 13.80 -22.28
CA GLY A 24 3.12 15.20 -22.48
C GLY A 24 4.26 15.84 -23.28
N THR A 25 3.97 16.97 -23.93
CA THR A 25 4.97 17.75 -24.66
C THR A 25 5.81 18.64 -23.73
N LEU A 26 5.33 18.89 -22.52
CA LEU A 26 6.01 19.66 -21.50
C LEU A 26 6.67 18.74 -20.46
N PRO A 27 7.85 19.11 -19.93
CA PRO A 27 8.48 18.36 -18.86
C PRO A 27 7.58 18.34 -17.62
N GLY A 28 7.69 17.28 -16.83
CA GLY A 28 6.87 17.07 -15.65
C GLY A 28 7.15 15.72 -15.00
N PRO A 29 6.35 15.36 -13.99
CA PRO A 29 6.54 14.14 -13.21
C PRO A 29 6.21 12.87 -14.04
N SER A 30 6.55 11.71 -13.49
CA SER A 30 6.15 10.42 -14.03
C SER A 30 5.21 9.71 -13.06
N VAL A 31 3.94 9.58 -13.44
CA VAL A 31 2.90 8.92 -12.62
C VAL A 31 2.67 7.51 -13.14
N VAL A 32 2.84 6.53 -12.26
CA VAL A 32 2.71 5.10 -12.55
C VAL A 32 1.56 4.53 -11.73
N PHE A 33 0.48 4.17 -12.41
CA PHE A 33 -0.60 3.39 -11.84
C PHE A 33 -0.37 1.90 -12.09
N THR A 34 -0.53 1.08 -11.07
CA THR A 34 -0.66 -0.37 -11.21
C THR A 34 -2.07 -0.77 -10.84
N ALA A 35 -2.72 -1.59 -11.65
CA ALA A 35 -4.06 -2.12 -11.36
C ALA A 35 -4.12 -3.62 -11.65
N GLY A 36 -5.02 -4.33 -10.98
CA GLY A 36 -5.20 -5.77 -11.20
C GLY A 36 -4.00 -6.59 -10.73
N MET A 37 -3.38 -6.19 -9.61
CA MET A 37 -2.41 -7.03 -8.90
C MET A 37 -3.03 -8.35 -8.47
N HIS A 38 -4.33 -8.34 -8.17
CA HIS A 38 -5.17 -9.51 -8.02
C HIS A 38 -6.17 -9.59 -9.18
N GLY A 39 -6.41 -10.79 -9.71
CA GLY A 39 -7.23 -10.95 -10.92
C GLY A 39 -8.74 -10.80 -10.69
N ASN A 40 -9.20 -10.92 -9.45
CA ASN A 40 -10.58 -10.66 -9.05
C ASN A 40 -10.87 -9.16 -8.80
N GLU A 41 -9.93 -8.26 -9.12
CA GLU A 41 -10.03 -6.81 -8.91
C GLU A 41 -9.91 -6.03 -10.23
N PRO A 42 -10.82 -6.23 -11.22
CA PRO A 42 -10.67 -5.64 -12.55
C PRO A 42 -10.99 -4.14 -12.61
N SER A 43 -11.68 -3.57 -11.61
CA SER A 43 -12.20 -2.19 -11.63
C SER A 43 -11.14 -1.14 -11.97
N GLY A 44 -9.95 -1.24 -11.40
CA GLY A 44 -8.85 -0.31 -11.65
C GLY A 44 -8.36 -0.35 -13.09
N VAL A 45 -8.39 -1.53 -13.74
CA VAL A 45 -7.99 -1.70 -15.14
C VAL A 45 -8.95 -0.94 -16.06
N PHE A 46 -10.25 -1.09 -15.83
CA PHE A 46 -11.29 -0.41 -16.60
C PHE A 46 -11.27 1.11 -16.36
N ALA A 47 -11.10 1.54 -15.11
CA ALA A 47 -11.02 2.94 -14.76
C ALA A 47 -9.80 3.64 -15.39
N LEU A 48 -8.62 3.00 -15.37
CA LEU A 48 -7.43 3.53 -16.01
C LEU A 48 -7.59 3.59 -17.53
N ARG A 49 -8.20 2.58 -18.16
CA ARG A 49 -8.49 2.63 -19.60
C ARG A 49 -9.39 3.82 -19.93
N ARG A 50 -10.50 3.99 -19.19
CA ARG A 50 -11.43 5.13 -19.36
C ARG A 50 -10.76 6.48 -19.14
N MET A 51 -9.90 6.59 -18.13
CA MET A 51 -9.14 7.81 -17.87
C MET A 51 -8.23 8.17 -19.05
N LEU A 52 -7.43 7.21 -19.53
CA LEU A 52 -6.50 7.43 -20.64
C LEU A 52 -7.25 7.81 -21.93
N ASP A 53 -8.34 7.11 -22.24
CA ASP A 53 -9.16 7.38 -23.41
C ASP A 53 -9.80 8.77 -23.35
N TRP A 54 -10.29 9.17 -22.18
CA TRP A 54 -10.87 10.48 -21.98
C TRP A 54 -9.82 11.59 -22.14
N LEU A 55 -8.62 11.43 -21.59
CA LEU A 55 -7.52 12.40 -21.73
C LEU A 55 -7.10 12.57 -23.20
N GLN A 56 -7.02 11.46 -23.95
CA GLN A 56 -6.69 11.49 -25.38
C GLN A 56 -7.80 12.12 -26.21
N ALA A 57 -9.05 11.69 -26.03
CA ALA A 57 -10.19 12.17 -26.80
C ALA A 57 -10.46 13.68 -26.62
N ASN A 58 -10.14 14.22 -25.44
CA ASN A 58 -10.28 15.64 -25.13
C ASN A 58 -9.00 16.45 -25.36
N ALA A 59 -7.93 15.83 -25.90
CA ALA A 59 -6.63 16.45 -26.16
C ALA A 59 -6.09 17.25 -24.95
N VAL A 60 -6.23 16.70 -23.75
CA VAL A 60 -5.91 17.40 -22.50
C VAL A 60 -4.40 17.65 -22.43
N PRO A 61 -3.95 18.90 -22.15
CA PRO A 61 -2.54 19.22 -22.10
C PRO A 61 -1.85 18.52 -20.92
N LEU A 62 -1.04 17.50 -21.23
CA LEU A 62 -0.32 16.72 -20.23
C LEU A 62 1.10 17.24 -20.02
N ARG A 63 1.57 17.22 -18.78
CA ARG A 63 2.97 17.45 -18.39
C ARG A 63 3.58 16.15 -17.88
N GLY A 64 4.80 15.84 -18.31
CA GLY A 64 5.47 14.61 -17.92
C GLY A 64 4.81 13.38 -18.53
N LYS A 65 4.75 12.27 -17.78
CA LYS A 65 4.34 10.97 -18.32
C LYS A 65 3.38 10.24 -17.40
N VAL A 66 2.45 9.52 -18.00
CA VAL A 66 1.47 8.68 -17.30
C VAL A 66 1.58 7.26 -17.82
N TYR A 67 1.77 6.31 -16.92
CA TYR A 67 1.84 4.89 -17.20
C TYR A 67 0.74 4.17 -16.44
N ALA A 68 -0.05 3.37 -17.14
CA ALA A 68 -1.00 2.45 -16.53
C ALA A 68 -0.56 1.01 -16.80
N LEU A 69 -0.20 0.28 -15.74
CA LEU A 69 0.28 -1.09 -15.79
C LEU A 69 -0.79 -2.05 -15.26
N ALA A 70 -1.07 -3.12 -16.00
CA ALA A 70 -1.81 -4.25 -15.47
C ALA A 70 -0.86 -5.13 -14.64
N GLY A 71 -1.32 -5.68 -13.52
CA GLY A 71 -0.51 -6.46 -12.56
C GLY A 71 -0.38 -7.95 -12.91
N ASN A 72 -1.41 -8.74 -12.63
CA ASN A 72 -1.43 -10.18 -12.88
C ASN A 72 -2.33 -10.51 -14.07
N LEU A 73 -1.79 -10.45 -15.29
CA LEU A 73 -2.57 -10.68 -16.52
C LEU A 73 -3.18 -12.08 -16.56
N TRP A 74 -2.44 -13.09 -16.07
CA TRP A 74 -2.90 -14.47 -16.01
C TRP A 74 -4.14 -14.60 -15.10
N ALA A 75 -4.09 -13.99 -13.92
CA ALA A 75 -5.16 -14.05 -12.94
C ALA A 75 -6.36 -13.20 -13.36
N LEU A 76 -6.13 -12.01 -13.93
CA LEU A 76 -7.18 -11.13 -14.47
C LEU A 76 -8.03 -11.82 -15.52
N GLN A 77 -7.40 -12.57 -16.44
CA GLN A 77 -8.12 -13.33 -17.46
C GLN A 77 -9.02 -14.43 -16.87
N ARG A 78 -8.67 -14.92 -15.69
CA ARG A 78 -9.39 -16.01 -15.00
C ARG A 78 -10.33 -15.53 -13.91
N GLN A 79 -10.33 -14.23 -13.59
CA GLN A 79 -11.04 -13.64 -12.46
C GLN A 79 -10.69 -14.30 -11.11
N GLU A 80 -9.49 -14.87 -11.03
CA GLU A 80 -8.95 -15.50 -9.82
C GLU A 80 -8.04 -14.50 -9.10
N ARG A 81 -7.93 -14.58 -7.77
CA ARG A 81 -7.07 -13.64 -7.03
C ARG A 81 -5.60 -13.74 -7.47
N TYR A 82 -5.08 -14.96 -7.61
CA TYR A 82 -3.73 -15.30 -8.06
C TYR A 82 -3.68 -16.79 -8.44
N HIS A 83 -2.60 -17.27 -9.08
CA HIS A 83 -2.46 -18.67 -9.46
C HIS A 83 -2.09 -19.58 -8.27
N ARG A 84 -0.95 -19.30 -7.63
CA ARG A 84 -0.42 -20.04 -6.47
C ARG A 84 -0.07 -19.12 -5.31
N GLN A 85 0.46 -17.93 -5.60
CA GLN A 85 0.95 -17.00 -4.60
C GLN A 85 0.43 -15.61 -4.91
N ASP A 86 -0.05 -14.90 -3.88
CA ASP A 86 -0.48 -13.51 -4.03
C ASP A 86 0.67 -12.65 -4.60
N LEU A 87 0.48 -12.11 -5.81
CA LEU A 87 1.50 -11.30 -6.50
C LEU A 87 1.93 -10.10 -5.64
N ASN A 88 1.02 -9.55 -4.83
CA ASN A 88 1.30 -8.47 -3.88
C ASN A 88 1.92 -8.98 -2.55
N ARG A 89 2.55 -10.15 -2.58
CA ARG A 89 3.39 -10.73 -1.52
C ARG A 89 4.77 -11.19 -2.03
N LEU A 90 5.04 -11.07 -3.33
CA LEU A 90 6.28 -11.58 -3.92
C LEU A 90 7.45 -10.58 -3.87
N TRP A 91 7.23 -9.33 -3.48
CA TRP A 91 8.20 -8.23 -3.55
C TRP A 91 9.10 -8.12 -2.32
N THR A 92 9.57 -9.27 -1.82
CA THR A 92 10.51 -9.30 -0.69
C THR A 92 11.92 -8.95 -1.13
N VAL A 93 12.72 -8.36 -0.23
CA VAL A 93 14.11 -7.96 -0.50
C VAL A 93 14.92 -9.09 -1.15
N GLY A 94 14.85 -10.30 -0.60
CA GLY A 94 15.59 -11.45 -1.14
C GLY A 94 15.08 -11.95 -2.50
N ARG A 95 13.79 -11.78 -2.82
CA ARG A 95 13.26 -12.08 -4.15
C ARG A 95 13.69 -11.03 -5.16
N ILE A 96 13.63 -9.75 -4.80
CA ILE A 96 14.07 -8.63 -5.66
C ILE A 96 15.58 -8.72 -5.96
N GLN A 97 16.41 -9.07 -4.98
CA GLN A 97 17.84 -9.29 -5.22
C GLN A 97 18.10 -10.41 -6.22
N ARG A 98 17.38 -11.54 -6.11
CA ARG A 98 17.47 -12.62 -7.10
C ARG A 98 16.97 -12.19 -8.47
N LEU A 99 15.92 -11.35 -8.55
CA LEU A 99 15.45 -10.76 -9.81
C LEU A 99 16.54 -9.91 -10.47
N GLN A 100 17.15 -9.00 -9.70
CA GLN A 100 18.22 -8.12 -10.15
C GLN A 100 19.43 -8.89 -10.67
N GLN A 101 19.73 -10.05 -10.08
CA GLN A 101 20.84 -10.90 -10.47
C GLN A 101 20.50 -11.88 -11.61
N GLY A 102 19.27 -11.87 -12.12
CA GLY A 102 18.80 -12.84 -13.13
C GLY A 102 18.69 -14.28 -12.60
N GLN A 103 18.63 -14.46 -11.28
CA GLN A 103 18.66 -15.75 -10.59
C GLN A 103 17.28 -16.21 -10.10
N LEU A 104 16.24 -15.40 -10.25
CA LEU A 104 14.89 -15.83 -9.90
C LEU A 104 14.36 -16.78 -10.98
N LEU A 105 14.08 -18.03 -10.62
CA LEU A 105 13.38 -18.96 -11.49
C LEU A 105 11.87 -18.71 -11.39
N ALA A 106 11.20 -18.68 -12.53
CA ALA A 106 9.76 -18.55 -12.63
C ALA A 106 9.07 -19.89 -12.33
N GLU A 107 8.87 -20.17 -11.05
CA GLU A 107 8.30 -21.43 -10.55
C GLU A 107 6.80 -21.58 -10.85
N ASP A 108 6.10 -20.46 -11.05
CA ASP A 108 4.67 -20.38 -11.36
C ASP A 108 4.33 -19.10 -12.15
N GLU A 109 3.08 -18.99 -12.58
CA GLU A 109 2.58 -17.81 -13.30
C GLU A 109 2.71 -16.52 -12.49
N ASP A 110 2.50 -16.52 -11.18
CA ASP A 110 2.62 -15.30 -10.38
C ASP A 110 4.07 -14.79 -10.34
N ALA A 111 5.06 -15.70 -10.28
CA ALA A 111 6.47 -15.35 -10.40
C ALA A 111 6.83 -14.81 -11.80
N ARG A 112 6.21 -15.33 -12.87
CA ARG A 112 6.36 -14.78 -14.24
C ARG A 112 5.78 -13.37 -14.33
N GLN A 113 4.60 -13.14 -13.77
CA GLN A 113 3.97 -11.82 -13.72
C GLN A 113 4.81 -10.83 -12.91
N GLN A 114 5.42 -11.28 -11.79
CA GLN A 114 6.35 -10.47 -11.00
C GLN A 114 7.56 -10.04 -11.84
N GLN A 115 8.22 -10.97 -12.52
CA GLN A 115 9.38 -10.69 -13.36
C GLN A 115 9.06 -9.67 -14.45
N ALA A 116 7.96 -9.88 -15.17
CA ALA A 116 7.52 -8.98 -16.23
C ALA A 116 7.20 -7.58 -15.70
N LEU A 117 6.44 -7.48 -14.60
CA LEU A 117 6.10 -6.19 -13.99
C LEU A 117 7.35 -5.46 -13.49
N TRP A 118 8.25 -6.18 -12.82
CA TRP A 118 9.52 -5.62 -12.35
C TRP A 118 10.36 -5.07 -13.51
N GLY A 119 10.45 -5.80 -14.62
CA GLY A 119 11.14 -5.34 -15.83
C GLY A 119 10.57 -4.04 -16.38
N CYS A 120 9.25 -3.91 -16.46
CA CYS A 120 8.60 -2.66 -16.89
C CYS A 120 8.89 -1.49 -15.93
N LEU A 121 8.82 -1.73 -14.62
CA LEU A 121 9.14 -0.71 -13.62
C LEU A 121 10.59 -0.25 -13.72
N GLN A 122 11.55 -1.17 -13.92
CA GLN A 122 12.95 -0.80 -14.13
C GLN A 122 13.14 0.00 -15.40
N GLN A 123 12.47 -0.39 -16.49
CA GLN A 123 12.55 0.36 -17.74
C GLN A 123 12.03 1.80 -17.57
N ILE A 124 10.88 1.99 -16.91
CA ILE A 124 10.34 3.33 -16.63
C ILE A 124 11.33 4.15 -15.78
N LEU A 125 11.85 3.56 -14.69
CA LEU A 125 12.82 4.21 -13.80
C LEU A 125 14.14 4.57 -14.48
N GLN A 126 14.54 3.86 -15.54
CA GLN A 126 15.75 4.14 -16.32
C GLN A 126 15.52 5.19 -17.41
N GLN A 127 14.33 5.20 -18.01
CA GLN A 127 14.00 6.09 -19.13
C GLN A 127 13.64 7.50 -18.66
N ASP A 128 12.99 7.62 -17.51
CA ASP A 128 12.45 8.89 -17.02
C ASP A 128 13.30 9.49 -15.90
N LYS A 129 13.21 10.82 -15.73
CA LYS A 129 13.98 11.56 -14.73
C LYS A 129 13.24 11.79 -13.41
N GLY A 130 11.93 11.51 -13.37
CA GLY A 130 11.08 11.81 -12.23
C GLY A 130 10.71 13.31 -12.11
N PRO A 131 10.16 13.74 -10.96
CA PRO A 131 9.86 12.90 -9.79
C PRO A 131 8.81 11.83 -10.11
N PHE A 132 8.89 10.69 -9.43
CA PHE A 132 8.00 9.55 -9.67
C PHE A 132 6.88 9.45 -8.63
N TYR A 133 5.70 9.00 -9.06
CA TYR A 133 4.57 8.71 -8.18
C TYR A 133 4.03 7.32 -8.51
N PHE A 134 3.91 6.45 -7.50
CA PHE A 134 3.43 5.08 -7.70
C PHE A 134 2.14 4.85 -6.92
N MET A 135 1.09 4.45 -7.63
CA MET A 135 -0.24 4.24 -7.06
C MET A 135 -0.73 2.85 -7.40
N ASP A 136 -0.98 2.03 -6.39
CA ASP A 136 -1.49 0.66 -6.55
C ASP A 136 -3.00 0.64 -6.32
N LEU A 137 -3.76 0.30 -7.36
CA LEU A 137 -5.22 0.36 -7.38
C LEU A 137 -5.82 -1.00 -7.03
N HIS A 138 -6.58 -1.02 -5.94
CA HIS A 138 -7.19 -2.21 -5.38
C HIS A 138 -8.69 -2.02 -5.10
N THR A 139 -9.34 -3.14 -4.83
CA THR A 139 -10.67 -3.20 -4.22
C THR A 139 -10.67 -4.23 -3.11
N THR A 140 -11.71 -4.20 -2.28
CA THR A 140 -11.85 -5.10 -1.14
C THR A 140 -13.02 -6.07 -1.34
N SER A 141 -13.02 -7.15 -0.56
CA SER A 141 -14.11 -8.16 -0.61
C SER A 141 -15.40 -7.70 0.08
N CYS A 142 -15.32 -6.69 0.96
CA CYS A 142 -16.45 -6.14 1.69
C CYS A 142 -16.93 -4.83 1.07
N GLU A 143 -18.19 -4.49 1.30
CA GLU A 143 -18.66 -3.13 1.09
C GLU A 143 -17.85 -2.14 1.96
N THR A 144 -17.32 -1.09 1.33
CA THR A 144 -16.50 -0.09 2.01
C THR A 144 -16.50 1.22 1.26
N ILE A 145 -16.32 2.30 2.02
CA ILE A 145 -15.89 3.59 1.48
C ILE A 145 -14.47 3.49 0.90
N PRO A 146 -14.08 4.37 -0.03
CA PRO A 146 -12.72 4.41 -0.54
C PRO A 146 -11.72 4.90 0.53
N PHE A 147 -10.49 4.36 0.53
CA PHE A 147 -9.43 4.72 1.47
C PHE A 147 -8.02 4.56 0.91
N LEU A 148 -7.05 5.20 1.57
CA LEU A 148 -5.63 5.13 1.24
C LEU A 148 -4.87 4.24 2.21
N LEU A 149 -3.99 3.40 1.69
CA LEU A 149 -3.05 2.57 2.44
C LEU A 149 -1.63 3.09 2.21
N LEU A 150 -0.94 3.53 3.25
CA LEU A 150 0.37 4.14 3.09
C LEU A 150 1.40 3.61 4.07
N ASN A 151 2.64 3.54 3.58
CA ASN A 151 3.80 3.47 4.45
C ASN A 151 3.97 4.80 5.17
N ASP A 152 4.31 4.74 6.44
CA ASP A 152 4.31 5.90 7.33
C ASP A 152 5.55 6.81 7.17
N SER A 153 5.87 7.26 5.96
CA SER A 153 6.90 8.28 5.67
C SER A 153 6.30 9.69 5.68
N LEU A 154 7.11 10.71 5.99
CA LEU A 154 6.63 12.10 5.94
C LEU A 154 6.24 12.53 4.53
N LEU A 155 6.96 12.02 3.52
CA LEU A 155 6.69 12.29 2.11
C LEU A 155 5.30 11.80 1.70
N ASN A 156 4.96 10.54 2.00
CA ASN A 156 3.63 9.98 1.71
C ASN A 156 2.53 10.70 2.48
N ARG A 157 2.75 11.01 3.78
CA ARG A 157 1.78 11.75 4.59
C ARG A 157 1.43 13.10 3.97
N ARG A 158 2.43 13.86 3.49
CA ARG A 158 2.20 15.16 2.86
C ARG A 158 1.42 15.01 1.56
N PHE A 159 1.87 14.14 0.66
CA PHE A 159 1.22 13.97 -0.64
C PHE A 159 -0.23 13.49 -0.50
N THR A 160 -0.47 12.49 0.35
CA THR A 160 -1.80 11.88 0.52
C THR A 160 -2.79 12.75 1.30
N ALA A 161 -2.31 13.71 2.09
CA ALA A 161 -3.19 14.66 2.81
C ALA A 161 -4.01 15.57 1.88
N GLN A 162 -3.69 15.60 0.59
CA GLN A 162 -4.44 16.33 -0.43
C GLN A 162 -5.80 15.68 -0.74
N TYR A 163 -5.96 14.37 -0.52
CA TYR A 163 -7.18 13.66 -0.88
C TYR A 163 -8.25 13.79 0.21
N PRO A 164 -9.55 13.85 -0.15
CA PRO A 164 -10.65 13.83 0.80
C PRO A 164 -10.95 12.39 1.27
N LEU A 165 -9.93 11.62 1.65
CA LEU A 165 -10.03 10.19 1.93
C LEU A 165 -9.47 9.85 3.32
N PRO A 166 -9.98 8.82 4.01
CA PRO A 166 -9.30 8.22 5.16
C PRO A 166 -7.93 7.67 4.75
N MET A 167 -6.92 7.89 5.60
CA MET A 167 -5.53 7.47 5.37
C MET A 167 -5.09 6.48 6.45
N ILE A 168 -4.78 5.25 6.06
CA ILE A 168 -4.41 4.16 6.98
C ILE A 168 -2.89 4.00 7.01
N LEU A 169 -2.31 4.31 8.15
CA LEU A 169 -0.87 4.20 8.43
C LEU A 169 -0.49 2.81 8.90
N GLY A 170 0.70 2.35 8.47
CA GLY A 170 1.42 1.26 9.13
C GLY A 170 1.05 -0.14 8.64
N ILE A 171 0.33 -0.26 7.52
CA ILE A 171 -0.05 -1.58 6.98
C ILE A 171 1.16 -2.43 6.58
N GLU A 172 2.29 -1.79 6.26
CA GLU A 172 3.55 -2.43 5.90
C GLU A 172 4.22 -3.20 7.05
N GLU A 173 3.83 -2.93 8.30
CA GLU A 173 4.28 -3.71 9.45
C GLU A 173 3.57 -5.07 9.56
N TYR A 174 2.42 -5.18 8.89
CA TYR A 174 1.54 -6.33 8.94
C TYR A 174 1.59 -7.15 7.65
N LEU A 175 2.01 -6.56 6.53
CA LEU A 175 2.08 -7.24 5.25
C LEU A 175 3.53 -7.39 4.80
N GLU A 176 3.91 -8.59 4.36
CA GLU A 176 5.24 -8.86 3.84
C GLU A 176 5.21 -9.06 2.32
N GLY A 177 6.11 -8.37 1.62
CA GLY A 177 6.24 -8.45 0.17
C GLY A 177 5.22 -7.70 -0.71
N PRO A 178 4.44 -6.69 -0.27
CA PRO A 178 3.73 -5.83 -1.21
C PRO A 178 4.66 -5.09 -2.17
N LEU A 179 4.19 -4.86 -3.41
CA LEU A 179 4.87 -4.04 -4.42
C LEU A 179 5.22 -2.67 -3.85
N LEU A 180 4.26 -2.01 -3.21
CA LEU A 180 4.46 -0.70 -2.62
C LEU A 180 5.50 -0.68 -1.50
N SER A 181 5.72 -1.79 -0.79
CA SER A 181 6.82 -1.87 0.17
C SER A 181 8.18 -1.80 -0.51
N TYR A 182 8.34 -2.47 -1.65
CA TYR A 182 9.54 -2.38 -2.47
C TYR A 182 9.74 -0.96 -3.02
N ILE A 183 8.71 -0.35 -3.60
CA ILE A 183 8.82 1.01 -4.16
C ILE A 183 9.13 2.06 -3.09
N ASN A 184 8.50 1.97 -1.91
CA ASN A 184 8.80 2.86 -0.80
C ASN A 184 10.25 2.69 -0.29
N GLU A 185 10.83 1.49 -0.37
CA GLU A 185 12.25 1.27 -0.07
C GLU A 185 13.18 1.92 -1.11
N LEU A 186 12.68 2.26 -2.31
CA LEU A 186 13.40 3.08 -3.29
C LEU A 186 13.27 4.60 -3.00
N GLY A 187 12.36 5.01 -2.11
CA GLY A 187 12.23 6.38 -1.64
C GLY A 187 11.16 7.25 -2.29
N TYR A 188 10.41 6.71 -3.24
CA TYR A 188 9.40 7.46 -3.99
C TYR A 188 8.08 7.60 -3.22
N VAL A 189 7.27 8.59 -3.63
CA VAL A 189 5.85 8.64 -3.24
C VAL A 189 5.15 7.39 -3.74
N ALA A 190 4.68 6.56 -2.81
CA ALA A 190 4.10 5.26 -3.14
C ALA A 190 3.06 4.81 -2.09
N PHE A 191 1.82 4.62 -2.54
CA PHE A 191 0.71 4.24 -1.68
C PHE A 191 -0.38 3.50 -2.45
N GLY A 192 -1.23 2.78 -1.73
CA GLY A 192 -2.33 1.99 -2.27
C GLY A 192 -3.64 2.74 -2.13
N PHE A 193 -4.54 2.54 -3.09
CA PHE A 193 -5.89 3.05 -3.05
C PHE A 193 -6.89 1.90 -3.18
N GLU A 194 -7.76 1.79 -2.19
CA GLU A 194 -8.81 0.78 -2.10
C GLU A 194 -10.14 1.48 -2.44
N ALA A 195 -10.71 1.17 -3.60
CA ALA A 195 -11.80 1.97 -4.18
C ALA A 195 -13.21 1.60 -3.71
N GLY A 196 -13.37 0.48 -3.02
CA GLY A 196 -14.69 -0.07 -2.70
C GLY A 196 -14.69 -1.59 -2.80
N GLN A 197 -15.88 -2.17 -3.04
CA GLN A 197 -16.06 -3.60 -3.22
C GLN A 197 -15.72 -4.04 -4.65
N HIS A 198 -15.18 -5.25 -4.84
CA HIS A 198 -14.68 -5.78 -6.11
C HIS A 198 -15.59 -5.59 -7.33
N ASP A 199 -16.88 -5.84 -7.16
CA ASP A 199 -17.89 -5.94 -8.21
C ASP A 199 -18.85 -4.74 -8.23
N ASP A 200 -18.60 -3.72 -7.40
CA ASP A 200 -19.42 -2.52 -7.34
C ASP A 200 -19.02 -1.52 -8.44
N LEU A 201 -20.02 -0.96 -9.13
CA LEU A 201 -19.82 0.08 -10.15
C LEU A 201 -19.14 1.32 -9.55
N SER A 202 -19.47 1.63 -8.30
CA SER A 202 -18.88 2.77 -7.56
C SER A 202 -17.36 2.66 -7.45
N SER A 203 -16.80 1.44 -7.40
CA SER A 203 -15.35 1.23 -7.35
C SER A 203 -14.65 1.71 -8.62
N ILE A 204 -15.27 1.57 -9.79
CA ILE A 204 -14.73 2.03 -11.07
C ILE A 204 -14.74 3.56 -11.12
N GLU A 205 -15.84 4.18 -10.67
CA GLU A 205 -15.96 5.64 -10.58
C GLU A 205 -14.94 6.22 -9.59
N ASN A 206 -14.77 5.59 -8.43
CA ASN A 206 -13.80 5.96 -7.42
C ASN A 206 -12.36 5.83 -7.94
N HIS A 207 -12.02 4.75 -8.64
CA HIS A 207 -10.70 4.60 -9.29
C HIS A 207 -10.47 5.70 -10.33
N GLN A 208 -11.46 6.01 -11.16
CA GLN A 208 -11.32 7.07 -12.17
C GLN A 208 -11.13 8.43 -11.53
N ALA A 209 -11.95 8.78 -10.52
CA ALA A 209 -11.84 10.02 -9.78
C ALA A 209 -10.47 10.15 -9.09
N PHE A 210 -10.04 9.07 -8.42
CA PHE A 210 -8.73 9.01 -7.78
C PHE A 210 -7.60 9.24 -8.78
N SER A 211 -7.58 8.54 -9.91
CA SER A 211 -6.52 8.67 -10.90
C SER A 211 -6.48 10.07 -11.52
N MET A 212 -7.64 10.66 -11.83
CA MET A 212 -7.73 12.03 -12.36
C MET A 212 -7.20 13.07 -11.35
N LEU A 213 -7.61 12.98 -10.09
CA LEU A 213 -7.09 13.87 -9.03
C LEU A 213 -5.60 13.65 -8.78
N SER A 214 -5.13 12.41 -8.87
CA SER A 214 -3.71 12.08 -8.71
C SER A 214 -2.84 12.75 -9.76
N LEU A 215 -3.31 12.82 -11.01
CA LEU A 215 -2.62 13.55 -12.08
C LEU A 215 -2.57 15.05 -11.81
N VAL A 216 -3.62 15.63 -11.22
CA VAL A 216 -3.61 17.04 -10.80
C VAL A 216 -2.62 17.25 -9.64
N PHE A 217 -2.73 16.46 -8.57
CA PHE A 217 -1.87 16.60 -7.39
C PHE A 217 -0.39 16.33 -7.67
N ALA A 218 -0.07 15.43 -8.61
CA ALA A 218 1.30 15.20 -9.03
C ALA A 218 1.87 16.34 -9.88
N GLY A 219 1.02 17.17 -10.50
CA GLY A 219 1.40 18.25 -11.41
C GLY A 219 1.43 17.85 -12.90
N CYS A 220 0.90 16.66 -13.25
CA CYS A 220 0.69 16.26 -14.65
C CYS A 220 -0.39 17.10 -15.34
N LEU A 221 -1.42 17.50 -14.58
CA LEU A 221 -2.56 18.29 -15.03
C LEU A 221 -2.77 19.49 -14.11
N LYS A 222 -3.42 20.53 -14.61
CA LYS A 222 -3.97 21.60 -13.77
C LYS A 222 -5.40 21.27 -13.38
N GLY A 223 -5.86 21.82 -12.26
CA GLY A 223 -7.25 21.63 -11.81
C GLY A 223 -8.31 22.12 -12.82
N GLY A 224 -7.97 23.10 -13.66
CA GLY A 224 -8.86 23.57 -14.73
C GLY A 224 -8.89 22.71 -16.00
N ASP A 225 -7.95 21.75 -16.13
CA ASP A 225 -7.86 20.88 -17.32
C ASP A 225 -8.89 19.73 -17.26
N ILE A 226 -9.49 19.51 -16.10
CA ILE A 226 -10.49 18.47 -15.85
C ILE A 226 -11.67 19.01 -15.03
N PRO A 227 -12.83 18.32 -15.00
CA PRO A 227 -13.90 18.58 -14.03
C PRO A 227 -13.51 18.27 -12.56
N PHE A 228 -12.54 19.00 -12.00
CA PHE A 228 -11.93 18.71 -10.70
C PHE A 228 -12.96 18.55 -9.57
N ALA A 229 -13.91 19.48 -9.46
CA ALA A 229 -14.93 19.47 -8.42
C ALA A 229 -15.83 18.21 -8.48
N HIS A 230 -16.07 17.67 -9.68
CA HIS A 230 -16.83 16.43 -9.86
C HIS A 230 -16.06 15.24 -9.30
N TYR A 231 -14.81 15.04 -9.70
CA TYR A 231 -13.98 13.94 -9.21
C TYR A 231 -13.69 14.05 -7.70
N TRP A 232 -13.45 15.26 -7.20
CA TRP A 232 -13.36 15.52 -5.76
C TRP A 232 -14.65 15.12 -5.03
N GLY A 233 -15.80 15.51 -5.58
CA GLY A 233 -17.12 15.20 -5.04
C GLY A 233 -17.39 13.70 -4.93
N ILE A 234 -16.97 12.91 -5.94
CA ILE A 234 -17.07 11.44 -5.92
C ILE A 234 -16.37 10.87 -4.68
N LEU A 235 -15.09 11.20 -4.48
CA LEU A 235 -14.31 10.67 -3.35
C LEU A 235 -14.78 11.23 -1.99
N ALA A 236 -15.19 12.50 -1.94
CA ALA A 236 -15.61 13.15 -0.69
C ALA A 236 -17.01 12.73 -0.20
N LYS A 237 -17.85 12.14 -1.07
CA LYS A 237 -19.26 11.87 -0.79
C LYS A 237 -19.48 11.02 0.47
N HIS A 238 -18.63 10.01 0.67
CA HIS A 238 -18.80 8.99 1.73
C HIS A 238 -17.72 9.02 2.81
N THR A 239 -16.82 10.00 2.78
CA THR A 239 -15.64 10.06 3.68
C THR A 239 -15.74 11.14 4.75
N ARG A 240 -16.86 11.88 4.81
CA ARG A 240 -17.09 12.91 5.83
C ARG A 240 -17.00 12.32 7.24
N GLY A 241 -16.16 12.93 8.07
CA GLY A 241 -15.94 12.50 9.46
C GLY A 241 -14.98 11.32 9.64
N VAL A 242 -14.42 10.78 8.55
CA VAL A 242 -13.41 9.72 8.59
C VAL A 242 -12.16 10.02 7.76
N SER A 243 -12.10 11.15 7.05
CA SER A 243 -10.97 11.61 6.22
C SER A 243 -9.71 12.03 6.99
N ASP A 244 -9.45 11.39 8.12
CA ASP A 244 -8.29 11.60 8.98
C ASP A 244 -7.24 10.50 8.76
N PHE A 245 -6.11 10.63 9.45
CA PHE A 245 -5.15 9.55 9.61
C PHE A 245 -5.62 8.55 10.67
N TRP A 246 -5.50 7.28 10.34
CA TRP A 246 -5.78 6.13 11.18
C TRP A 246 -4.52 5.28 11.28
N GLU A 247 -4.35 4.56 12.38
CA GLU A 247 -3.29 3.57 12.50
C GLU A 247 -3.89 2.19 12.80
N ILE A 248 -3.28 1.17 12.22
CA ILE A 248 -3.54 -0.23 12.58
C ILE A 248 -2.78 -0.52 13.87
N PHE A 249 -3.49 -0.91 14.92
CA PHE A 249 -2.87 -1.31 16.19
C PHE A 249 -3.05 -2.79 16.50
N PHE A 250 -3.97 -3.48 15.81
CA PHE A 250 -4.25 -4.90 15.99
C PHE A 250 -4.49 -5.61 14.66
N ARG A 251 -4.07 -6.88 14.60
CA ARG A 251 -4.30 -7.79 13.47
C ARG A 251 -4.63 -9.18 14.00
N TYR A 252 -5.72 -9.75 13.52
CA TYR A 252 -6.01 -11.18 13.68
C TYR A 252 -5.45 -11.95 12.50
N ARG A 253 -4.38 -12.73 12.72
CA ARG A 253 -3.80 -13.60 11.70
C ARG A 253 -4.39 -15.00 11.79
N ILE A 254 -4.89 -15.49 10.66
CA ILE A 254 -5.40 -16.84 10.49
C ILE A 254 -4.21 -17.80 10.38
N ARG A 255 -4.23 -18.88 11.15
CA ARG A 255 -3.21 -19.93 11.13
C ARG A 255 -3.51 -20.97 10.06
N GLU A 256 -2.48 -21.67 9.64
CA GLU A 256 -2.66 -22.83 8.76
C GLU A 256 -3.58 -23.87 9.41
N GLY A 257 -4.57 -24.34 8.67
CA GLY A 257 -5.60 -25.26 9.14
C GLY A 257 -6.68 -24.65 10.05
N GLU A 258 -6.65 -23.34 10.32
CA GLU A 258 -7.66 -22.68 11.14
C GLU A 258 -8.97 -22.50 10.36
N GLN A 259 -10.09 -23.00 10.93
CA GLN A 259 -11.43 -22.74 10.42
C GLN A 259 -11.92 -21.39 10.93
N PHE A 260 -11.55 -20.33 10.19
CA PHE A 260 -11.92 -18.97 10.49
C PHE A 260 -13.13 -18.52 9.67
N ALA A 261 -14.06 -17.82 10.31
CA ALA A 261 -15.16 -17.14 9.65
C ALA A 261 -15.49 -15.81 10.34
N MET A 262 -15.56 -14.72 9.59
CA MET A 262 -16.10 -13.47 10.09
C MET A 262 -17.59 -13.60 10.38
N VAL A 263 -18.08 -12.94 11.43
CA VAL A 263 -19.52 -12.71 11.55
C VAL A 263 -19.94 -11.81 10.36
N PRO A 264 -21.00 -12.16 9.62
CA PRO A 264 -21.47 -11.36 8.48
C PRO A 264 -21.86 -9.93 8.88
N GLY A 265 -21.64 -8.97 7.98
CA GLY A 265 -22.15 -7.60 8.11
C GLY A 265 -21.21 -6.58 8.74
N TYR A 266 -19.94 -6.92 9.02
CA TYR A 266 -18.94 -5.92 9.39
C TYR A 266 -18.46 -5.15 8.16
N VAL A 267 -18.45 -3.83 8.27
CA VAL A 267 -17.88 -2.92 7.26
C VAL A 267 -16.65 -2.20 7.79
N ASN A 268 -15.82 -1.68 6.88
CA ASN A 268 -14.66 -0.88 7.29
C ASN A 268 -15.06 0.33 8.11
N PHE A 269 -14.23 0.67 9.09
CA PHE A 269 -14.44 1.78 10.04
C PHE A 269 -15.62 1.58 11.00
N GLN A 270 -16.31 0.43 10.98
CA GLN A 270 -17.39 0.15 11.91
C GLN A 270 -16.87 0.09 13.35
N LYS A 271 -17.50 0.87 14.23
CA LYS A 271 -17.19 0.85 15.66
C LYS A 271 -17.64 -0.47 16.28
N VAL A 272 -16.74 -1.07 17.06
CA VAL A 272 -17.02 -2.28 17.84
C VAL A 272 -16.69 -2.05 19.29
N HIS A 273 -17.46 -2.68 20.17
CA HIS A 273 -17.33 -2.55 21.62
C HIS A 273 -16.59 -3.74 22.21
N LYS A 274 -15.90 -3.53 23.34
CA LYS A 274 -15.27 -4.63 24.09
C LYS A 274 -16.28 -5.74 24.37
N GLY A 275 -15.90 -6.99 24.07
CA GLY A 275 -16.73 -8.18 24.25
C GLY A 275 -17.63 -8.52 23.06
N GLN A 276 -17.80 -7.63 22.09
CA GLN A 276 -18.57 -7.90 20.87
C GLN A 276 -17.91 -9.00 20.05
N GLN A 277 -18.70 -9.97 19.56
CA GLN A 277 -18.18 -11.06 18.73
C GLN A 277 -17.92 -10.56 17.31
N LEU A 278 -16.70 -10.78 16.83
CA LEU A 278 -16.24 -10.35 15.51
C LEU A 278 -16.19 -11.52 14.52
N ALA A 279 -15.79 -12.69 14.99
CA ALA A 279 -15.56 -13.87 14.17
C ALA A 279 -15.73 -15.15 15.00
N SER A 280 -15.59 -16.29 14.35
CA SER A 280 -15.39 -17.59 14.97
C SER A 280 -14.12 -18.25 14.44
N SER A 281 -13.40 -18.96 15.30
CA SER A 281 -12.24 -19.78 14.96
C SER A 281 -12.40 -21.16 15.59
N ASN A 282 -12.43 -22.21 14.76
CA ASN A 282 -12.61 -23.60 15.19
C ASN A 282 -13.81 -23.77 16.14
N GLY A 283 -14.95 -23.15 15.79
CA GLY A 283 -16.18 -23.17 16.57
C GLY A 283 -16.19 -22.27 17.82
N ARG A 284 -15.10 -21.56 18.14
CA ARG A 284 -15.01 -20.66 19.30
C ARG A 284 -15.16 -19.19 18.90
N PRO A 285 -15.92 -18.37 19.65
CA PRO A 285 -16.11 -16.97 19.30
C PRO A 285 -14.84 -16.14 19.56
N ILE A 286 -14.46 -15.32 18.58
CA ILE A 286 -13.45 -14.28 18.72
C ILE A 286 -14.17 -12.98 19.07
N ARG A 287 -13.82 -12.38 20.21
CA ARG A 287 -14.43 -11.15 20.72
C ARG A 287 -13.43 -10.01 20.72
N ALA A 288 -13.92 -8.79 20.52
CA ALA A 288 -13.11 -7.58 20.64
C ALA A 288 -12.58 -7.42 22.07
N ASP A 289 -11.27 -7.26 22.23
CA ASP A 289 -10.63 -7.08 23.55
C ASP A 289 -10.79 -5.65 24.10
N ARG A 290 -11.11 -4.69 23.22
CA ARG A 290 -11.33 -3.28 23.51
C ARG A 290 -12.26 -2.63 22.48
N THR A 291 -12.74 -1.43 22.79
CA THR A 291 -13.47 -0.60 21.83
C THR A 291 -12.54 -0.13 20.73
N ALA A 292 -12.91 -0.36 19.47
CA ALA A 292 -12.08 -0.05 18.30
C ALA A 292 -12.95 0.16 17.06
N ARG A 293 -12.33 0.31 15.89
CA ARG A 293 -13.00 0.15 14.60
C ARG A 293 -12.44 -1.06 13.86
N VAL A 294 -13.32 -1.92 13.36
CA VAL A 294 -12.95 -3.07 12.51
C VAL A 294 -12.51 -2.55 11.15
N PHE A 295 -11.53 -3.23 10.56
CA PHE A 295 -10.95 -2.88 9.29
C PHE A 295 -10.50 -4.13 8.51
N MET A 296 -10.68 -4.09 7.19
CA MET A 296 -10.52 -5.18 6.22
C MET A 296 -10.99 -6.55 6.75
N PRO A 297 -12.30 -6.71 7.07
CA PRO A 297 -12.84 -8.01 7.43
C PRO A 297 -12.76 -8.98 6.25
N LEU A 298 -12.28 -10.20 6.50
CA LEU A 298 -12.12 -11.23 5.48
C LEU A 298 -13.44 -11.96 5.23
N TYR A 299 -14.04 -11.74 4.05
CA TYR A 299 -15.23 -12.45 3.59
C TYR A 299 -14.99 -13.38 2.39
N GLN A 300 -13.84 -13.26 1.75
CA GLN A 300 -13.42 -14.17 0.68
C GLN A 300 -12.80 -15.45 1.25
N SER A 301 -12.75 -16.51 0.44
CA SER A 301 -12.21 -17.82 0.83
C SER A 301 -10.69 -17.88 0.95
N GLN A 302 -9.97 -16.90 0.38
CA GLN A 302 -8.51 -16.86 0.35
C GLN A 302 -7.96 -15.68 1.16
N GLY A 303 -7.02 -15.94 2.08
CA GLY A 303 -6.34 -14.89 2.82
C GLY A 303 -5.76 -15.39 4.14
N SER A 304 -4.71 -14.73 4.63
CA SER A 304 -4.08 -15.04 5.93
C SER A 304 -4.48 -14.09 7.05
N GLU A 305 -5.18 -12.99 6.74
CA GLU A 305 -5.55 -11.96 7.70
C GLU A 305 -7.06 -11.93 7.83
N GLY A 306 -7.57 -12.18 9.03
CA GLY A 306 -9.01 -12.26 9.28
C GLY A 306 -9.65 -10.89 9.42
N PHE A 307 -9.06 -10.02 10.23
CA PHE A 307 -9.45 -8.61 10.35
C PHE A 307 -8.35 -7.81 11.06
N PHE A 308 -8.47 -6.49 10.96
CA PHE A 308 -7.64 -5.52 11.66
C PHE A 308 -8.50 -4.65 12.59
N ALA A 309 -7.85 -4.01 13.56
CA ALA A 309 -8.47 -2.94 14.31
C ALA A 309 -7.66 -1.64 14.17
N ILE A 310 -8.37 -0.55 13.91
CA ILE A 310 -7.82 0.77 13.67
C ILE A 310 -8.31 1.79 14.71
N ARG A 311 -7.50 2.83 14.92
CA ARG A 311 -7.86 4.00 15.73
C ARG A 311 -7.41 5.29 15.05
N LYS A 312 -8.11 6.39 15.32
CA LYS A 312 -7.76 7.71 14.80
C LYS A 312 -6.46 8.18 15.43
N VAL A 313 -5.54 8.68 14.63
CA VAL A 313 -4.32 9.32 15.13
C VAL A 313 -4.61 10.78 15.39
N ALA A 314 -4.34 11.26 16.61
CA ALA A 314 -4.58 12.67 16.92
C ALA A 314 -3.60 13.56 16.14
N PRO A 315 -4.04 14.70 15.56
CA PRO A 315 -3.18 15.59 14.79
C PRO A 315 -1.94 16.08 15.55
N VAL A 316 -2.04 16.24 16.87
CA VAL A 316 -0.91 16.61 17.74
C VAL A 316 0.22 15.59 17.66
N PHE A 317 -0.09 14.29 17.66
CA PHE A 317 0.92 13.24 17.55
C PHE A 317 1.55 13.19 16.14
N LEU A 318 0.80 13.49 15.09
CA LEU A 318 1.35 13.58 13.73
C LEU A 318 2.34 14.74 13.61
N ARG A 319 1.99 15.91 14.17
CA ARG A 319 2.86 17.09 14.19
C ARG A 319 4.11 16.87 15.02
N LEU A 320 3.95 16.28 16.22
CA LEU A 320 5.07 15.92 17.08
C LEU A 320 6.00 14.93 16.37
N SER A 321 5.44 13.86 15.80
CA SER A 321 6.18 12.88 15.00
C SER A 321 6.98 13.55 13.88
N ALA A 322 6.34 14.43 13.10
CA ALA A 322 7.00 15.15 12.01
C ALA A 322 8.13 16.07 12.52
N ALA A 323 7.92 16.81 13.61
CA ALA A 323 8.94 17.66 14.20
C ALA A 323 10.15 16.85 14.69
N MET A 324 9.91 15.76 15.44
CA MET A 324 10.98 14.92 15.96
C MET A 324 11.81 14.25 14.86
N ARG A 325 11.16 13.78 13.79
CA ARG A 325 11.84 13.19 12.62
C ARG A 325 12.67 14.22 11.88
N ARG A 326 12.15 15.44 11.65
CA ARG A 326 12.89 16.54 11.00
C ARG A 326 14.10 17.01 11.81
N LEU A 327 13.98 17.01 13.14
CA LEU A 327 15.08 17.35 14.05
C LEU A 327 16.13 16.23 14.17
N GLY A 328 15.91 15.06 13.56
CA GLY A 328 16.83 13.92 13.65
C GLY A 328 16.96 13.40 15.08
N MET A 329 15.88 13.43 15.86
CA MET A 329 15.88 12.96 17.25
C MET A 329 16.10 11.44 17.37
N ASP A 330 15.99 10.71 16.26
CA ASP A 330 16.37 9.30 16.17
C ASP A 330 17.84 9.04 16.50
N LYS A 331 18.71 10.04 16.30
CA LYS A 331 20.13 10.00 16.67
C LYS A 331 20.34 9.79 18.18
N LEU A 332 19.34 10.07 19.00
CA LEU A 332 19.37 9.86 20.45
C LEU A 332 18.99 8.43 20.85
N LEU A 333 18.33 7.65 19.99
CA LEU A 333 17.90 6.28 20.29
C LEU A 333 19.03 5.34 20.74
N PRO A 334 20.24 5.36 20.14
CA PRO A 334 21.36 4.53 20.59
C PRO A 334 21.92 4.88 21.98
N LEU A 335 21.54 6.02 22.56
CA LEU A 335 21.88 6.36 23.94
C LEU A 335 21.08 5.52 24.94
N LEU A 336 19.94 4.95 24.50
CA LEU A 336 19.12 4.08 25.33
C LEU A 336 19.75 2.69 25.46
N PRO A 337 19.75 2.08 26.66
CA PRO A 337 20.27 0.74 26.89
C PRO A 337 19.70 -0.29 25.90
N GLY A 338 20.58 -1.05 25.25
CA GLY A 338 20.19 -2.15 24.37
C GLY A 338 19.78 -1.75 22.95
N ILE A 339 19.97 -0.49 22.56
CA ILE A 339 19.73 0.00 21.20
C ILE A 339 21.07 0.30 20.52
N ARG A 340 21.30 -0.21 19.31
CA ARG A 340 22.53 0.04 18.54
C ARG A 340 22.23 0.19 17.05
N TRP A 341 23.00 1.03 16.36
CA TRP A 341 22.97 1.09 14.89
C TRP A 341 23.39 -0.22 14.24
N ILE A 342 22.80 -0.52 13.09
CA ILE A 342 23.21 -1.58 12.19
C ILE A 342 23.87 -0.92 10.98
N GLY A 343 25.16 -1.24 10.79
CA GLY A 343 25.90 -0.76 9.63
C GLY A 343 26.23 0.75 9.65
N PRO A 344 27.02 1.19 8.66
CA PRO A 344 27.49 2.58 8.56
C PRO A 344 26.40 3.56 8.10
N ALA A 345 25.38 3.09 7.37
CA ALA A 345 24.30 3.91 6.84
C ALA A 345 23.35 4.46 7.93
N ARG A 346 23.36 3.88 9.14
CA ARG A 346 22.51 4.26 10.28
C ARG A 346 21.02 4.36 9.91
N ASP A 347 20.57 3.48 9.01
CA ASP A 347 19.20 3.36 8.54
C ASP A 347 18.40 2.31 9.33
N ALA A 348 19.07 1.51 10.16
CA ALA A 348 18.46 0.49 10.98
C ALA A 348 19.05 0.41 12.40
N LEU A 349 18.20 0.08 13.37
CA LEU A 349 18.55 -0.14 14.77
C LEU A 349 18.32 -1.61 15.14
N ARG A 350 19.26 -2.17 15.90
CA ARG A 350 19.10 -3.43 16.62
C ARG A 350 18.66 -3.12 18.05
N VAL A 351 17.54 -3.69 18.48
CA VAL A 351 17.03 -3.58 19.85
C VAL A 351 17.03 -4.94 20.53
N ASP A 352 17.66 -5.03 21.70
CA ASP A 352 17.65 -6.25 22.53
C ASP A 352 16.22 -6.56 22.99
N HIS A 353 15.74 -7.78 22.73
CA HIS A 353 14.38 -8.20 23.04
C HIS A 353 14.03 -8.13 24.54
N ARG A 354 15.01 -8.24 25.46
CA ARG A 354 14.75 -8.13 26.90
C ARG A 354 14.43 -6.68 27.31
N LEU A 355 15.12 -5.73 26.71
CA LEU A 355 14.94 -4.30 26.95
C LEU A 355 13.86 -3.69 26.05
N ALA A 356 13.53 -4.32 24.92
CA ALA A 356 12.45 -3.91 24.03
C ALA A 356 11.07 -3.86 24.71
N ARG A 357 10.86 -4.62 25.80
CA ARG A 357 9.63 -4.55 26.61
C ARG A 357 9.53 -3.28 27.45
N LEU A 358 10.65 -2.63 27.76
CA LEU A 358 10.70 -1.37 28.51
C LEU A 358 10.44 -0.15 27.61
N TYR A 359 10.65 -0.29 26.30
CA TYR A 359 10.39 0.77 25.32
C TYR A 359 9.03 0.56 24.66
N SER A 360 8.20 1.60 24.58
CA SER A 360 6.94 1.49 23.86
C SER A 360 7.19 1.42 22.35
N ARG A 361 6.45 0.55 21.66
CA ARG A 361 6.40 0.53 20.18
C ARG A 361 6.06 1.91 19.62
N ASP A 362 5.22 2.64 20.34
CA ASP A 362 4.78 4.00 20.02
C ASP A 362 5.95 5.00 19.95
N LEU A 363 6.99 4.86 20.80
CA LEU A 363 8.19 5.72 20.74
C LEU A 363 8.93 5.57 19.40
N PHE A 364 9.12 4.33 18.96
CA PHE A 364 9.80 4.04 17.70
C PHE A 364 8.97 4.51 16.51
N HIS A 365 7.65 4.31 16.55
CA HIS A 365 6.74 4.80 15.49
C HIS A 365 6.76 6.33 15.41
N LEU A 366 6.78 7.03 16.55
CA LEU A 366 6.87 8.49 16.61
C LEU A 366 8.11 9.00 15.85
N LEU A 367 9.24 8.32 16.04
CA LEU A 367 10.53 8.61 15.39
C LEU A 367 10.69 8.01 13.98
N GLY A 368 9.66 7.39 13.42
CA GLY A 368 9.69 6.91 12.04
C GLY A 368 10.31 5.53 11.86
N TYR A 369 10.42 4.75 12.92
CA TYR A 369 10.91 3.38 12.85
C TYR A 369 9.77 2.38 12.75
N ARG A 370 9.91 1.45 11.81
CA ARG A 370 9.07 0.24 11.72
C ARG A 370 9.78 -0.94 12.34
N SER A 371 9.02 -1.82 13.01
CA SER A 371 9.59 -3.03 13.61
C SER A 371 9.44 -4.24 12.70
N LYS A 372 10.56 -4.93 12.42
CA LYS A 372 10.55 -6.31 11.91
C LYS A 372 11.18 -7.22 12.97
N ARG A 373 10.40 -8.19 13.45
CA ARG A 373 10.89 -9.22 14.36
C ARG A 373 11.63 -10.29 13.57
N LEU A 374 12.94 -10.39 13.75
CA LEU A 374 13.67 -11.58 13.33
C LEU A 374 13.60 -12.62 14.45
N LYS A 375 13.07 -13.81 14.14
CA LYS A 375 13.24 -14.97 15.03
C LYS A 375 14.74 -15.30 15.06
N GLY A 376 15.28 -15.57 16.25
CA GLY A 376 16.66 -16.06 16.38
C GLY A 376 16.86 -17.34 15.56
N ARG A 377 18.10 -17.59 15.12
CA ARG A 377 18.43 -18.82 14.37
C ARG A 377 17.97 -20.07 15.15
N PRO A 378 17.36 -21.07 14.50
CA PRO A 378 17.08 -22.36 15.13
C PRO A 378 18.36 -22.96 15.71
N VAL A 379 18.23 -23.63 16.84
CA VAL A 379 19.32 -24.40 17.46
C VAL A 379 19.55 -25.64 16.58
N GLY A 380 20.57 -25.60 15.72
CA GLY A 380 20.89 -26.72 14.83
C GLY A 380 22.24 -26.63 14.11
N SER A 381 23.07 -25.61 14.37
CA SER A 381 24.33 -25.41 13.64
C SER A 381 25.48 -25.02 14.56
N GLY A 382 25.84 -25.86 15.55
CA GLY A 382 27.12 -25.84 16.29
C GLY A 382 27.60 -24.51 16.91
N ARG A 383 26.77 -23.46 16.93
CA ARG A 383 27.03 -22.12 17.46
C ARG A 383 25.87 -21.78 18.40
N PRO A 384 26.12 -21.05 19.50
CA PRO A 384 25.08 -20.70 20.47
C PRO A 384 23.91 -19.98 19.78
N ALA A 385 22.70 -20.30 20.22
CA ALA A 385 21.46 -19.69 19.72
C ALA A 385 21.60 -18.17 19.70
N GLY A 386 21.52 -17.56 18.51
CA GLY A 386 21.55 -16.10 18.39
C GLY A 386 20.38 -15.50 19.15
N ARG A 387 20.65 -14.62 20.12
CA ARG A 387 19.60 -13.93 20.90
C ARG A 387 18.60 -13.28 19.95
N ALA A 388 17.31 -13.48 20.20
CA ALA A 388 16.25 -12.81 19.44
C ALA A 388 16.42 -11.29 19.58
N HIS A 389 16.38 -10.58 18.46
CA HIS A 389 16.53 -9.13 18.41
C HIS A 389 15.50 -8.54 17.45
N TYR A 390 15.06 -7.33 17.74
CA TYR A 390 14.26 -6.56 16.79
C TYR A 390 15.18 -5.78 15.88
N ILE A 391 14.88 -5.78 14.59
CA ILE A 391 15.46 -4.82 13.66
C ILE A 391 14.41 -3.78 13.37
N LEU A 392 14.72 -2.54 13.73
CA LEU A 392 13.91 -1.40 13.41
C LEU A 392 14.53 -0.69 12.21
N ARG A 393 13.76 -0.40 11.17
CA ARG A 393 14.25 0.37 10.01
C ARG A 393 13.63 1.76 10.00
N ASN A 394 14.44 2.78 9.72
CA ASN A 394 13.99 4.15 9.59
C ASN A 394 13.26 4.30 8.24
N ARG A 395 12.02 4.79 8.28
CA ARG A 395 11.16 5.01 7.10
C ARG A 395 11.60 6.20 6.25
N GLU A 396 12.29 7.17 6.84
CA GLU A 396 12.76 8.38 6.16
C GLU A 396 14.13 8.18 5.48
N ALA A 397 14.88 7.13 5.84
CA ALA A 397 16.25 6.94 5.38
C ALA A 397 16.39 6.80 3.85
N ALA A 398 15.38 6.22 3.19
CA ALA A 398 15.34 6.09 1.74
C ALA A 398 14.61 7.25 1.05
N SER A 399 13.95 8.14 1.79
CA SER A 399 13.04 9.14 1.23
C SER A 399 13.74 10.10 0.26
N ARG A 400 13.15 10.31 -0.91
CA ARG A 400 13.67 11.19 -1.96
C ARG A 400 13.11 12.60 -1.87
N ASP A 401 12.96 13.15 -0.66
CA ASP A 401 12.37 14.49 -0.41
C ASP A 401 12.93 15.59 -1.32
N ALA A 402 14.22 15.52 -1.68
CA ALA A 402 14.85 16.50 -2.56
C ALA A 402 14.23 16.57 -3.97
N GLU A 403 13.75 15.45 -4.51
CA GLU A 403 13.16 15.38 -5.84
C GLU A 403 11.77 16.03 -5.93
N TYR A 404 11.12 16.26 -4.79
CA TYR A 404 9.76 16.80 -4.71
C TYR A 404 9.71 18.25 -4.25
N ARG A 405 10.84 18.90 -3.96
CA ARG A 405 10.88 20.27 -3.38
C ARG A 405 10.24 21.34 -4.26
N GLU A 406 10.21 21.12 -5.57
CA GLU A 406 9.62 22.04 -6.55
C GLU A 406 8.16 21.70 -6.86
N ALA A 407 7.61 20.62 -6.28
CA ALA A 407 6.22 20.26 -6.47
C ALA A 407 5.31 21.16 -5.62
N ASP A 408 4.18 21.59 -6.18
CA ASP A 408 3.25 22.55 -5.56
C ASP A 408 2.73 22.13 -4.16
N TRP A 409 2.75 20.82 -3.86
CA TRP A 409 2.21 20.24 -2.63
C TRP A 409 3.24 20.01 -1.50
N TYR A 410 4.54 20.12 -1.78
CA TYR A 410 5.61 19.69 -0.87
C TYR A 410 5.90 20.67 0.27
#